data_AF-A0A7N2LPJ2-F1
#
_entry.id   AF-A0A7N2LPJ2-F1
#
_cell.length_a   1.000
_cell.length_b   1.000
_cell.length_c   1.000
_cell.angle_alpha   90.00
_cell.angle_beta   90.00
_cell.angle_gamma   90.00
#
_symmetry.space_group_name_H-M   'P 1'
#
loop_
_entity.id
_entity.type
_entity.pdbx_description
1 polymer ?
#
loop_
_entity_poly.entity_id
_entity_poly.type
_entity_poly.pdbx_seq_one_letter_code
_entity_poly.pdbx_strand_id
1 'polypeptide(L)'
;MPKELHEPWHWLTASLNFLLEYDSDDKPRDETIKPLVDGGTEGFEGHARVIIPGVTPCFECTIWLFPPQVKFPLCTLAETPRTAAHCIEYAHLIKWDEVHSGETFDPDDPEHMKWIYNEAVKRAELFGIPGFTYSLTQVFVIV
;
A
#
# COMPACT_ATOMS: atom_id res chain seq x y z
N MET A 1 1.17 -0.87 -2.96
CA MET A 1 1.32 -0.86 -1.50
C MET A 1 1.53 0.56 -0.96
N PRO A 2 0.48 1.28 -0.53
CA PRO A 2 0.54 2.70 -0.10
C PRO A 2 1.56 2.98 1.01
N LYS A 3 2.01 4.24 1.17
CA LYS A 3 2.93 4.62 2.27
C LYS A 3 2.29 4.35 3.63
N GLU A 4 0.98 4.41 3.70
CA GLU A 4 0.20 4.08 4.90
C GLU A 4 0.33 2.61 5.33
N LEU A 5 0.67 1.67 4.42
CA LEU A 5 0.68 0.25 4.77
C LEU A 5 1.83 -0.13 5.72
N HIS A 6 2.92 0.66 5.73
CA HIS A 6 4.05 0.47 6.64
C HIS A 6 4.01 1.38 7.87
N GLU A 7 3.07 2.35 7.94
CA GLU A 7 2.91 3.25 9.09
C GLU A 7 2.90 2.50 10.43
N PRO A 8 2.20 1.36 10.59
CA PRO A 8 2.22 0.62 11.84
C PRO A 8 3.62 0.11 12.22
N TRP A 9 4.40 -0.34 11.23
CA TRP A 9 5.76 -0.86 11.45
C TRP A 9 6.76 0.24 11.75
N HIS A 10 6.65 1.39 11.08
CA HIS A 10 7.41 2.59 11.41
C HIS A 10 7.11 3.04 12.84
N TRP A 11 5.83 3.14 13.20
CA TRP A 11 5.41 3.55 14.54
C TRP A 11 5.86 2.57 15.63
N LEU A 12 5.74 1.26 15.37
CA LEU A 12 6.13 0.22 16.31
C LEU A 12 7.64 0.24 16.55
N THR A 13 8.45 0.31 15.48
CA THR A 13 9.91 0.38 15.63
C THR A 13 10.38 1.68 16.28
N ALA A 14 9.74 2.81 15.98
CA ALA A 14 10.00 4.08 16.66
C ALA A 14 9.66 4.00 18.16
N SER A 15 8.52 3.40 18.51
CA SER A 15 8.10 3.17 19.89
C SER A 15 9.08 2.29 20.68
N LEU A 16 9.58 1.22 20.04
CA LEU A 16 10.57 0.33 20.66
C LEU A 16 11.92 1.04 20.89
N ASN A 17 12.35 1.86 19.94
CA ASN A 17 13.56 2.68 20.09
C ASN A 17 13.40 3.77 21.16
N PHE A 18 12.19 4.35 21.30
CA PHE A 18 11.91 5.34 22.33
C PHE A 18 12.03 4.77 23.76
N LEU A 19 11.74 3.48 23.93
CA LEU A 19 11.82 2.78 25.21
C LEU A 19 13.22 2.26 25.54
N LEU A 20 14.16 2.35 24.61
CA LEU A 20 15.52 1.85 24.76
C LEU A 20 16.37 2.83 25.55
N GLU A 21 16.96 2.36 26.65
CA GLU A 21 17.91 3.15 27.43
C GLU A 21 19.35 2.72 27.14
N TYR A 22 20.27 3.68 27.21
CA TYR A 22 21.71 3.45 27.03
C TYR A 22 22.45 3.64 28.37
N ASP A 23 23.54 2.91 28.54
CA ASP A 23 24.46 3.05 29.67
C ASP A 23 25.50 4.17 29.42
N SER A 24 26.47 4.30 30.33
CA SER A 24 27.53 5.31 30.22
C SER A 24 28.51 5.06 29.06
N ASP A 25 28.54 3.84 28.51
CA ASP A 25 29.41 3.42 27.42
C ASP A 25 28.69 3.42 26.06
N ASP A 26 27.51 4.05 25.99
CA ASP A 26 26.64 4.08 24.80
C ASP A 26 26.18 2.68 24.34
N LYS A 27 26.05 1.74 25.28
CA LYS A 27 25.49 0.42 25.02
C LYS A 27 24.04 0.34 25.48
N PRO A 28 23.16 -0.34 24.71
CA PRO A 28 21.78 -0.55 25.12
C PRO A 28 21.71 -1.38 26.40
N ARG A 29 20.86 -0.98 27.35
CA ARG A 29 20.60 -1.74 28.58
C ARG A 29 19.70 -2.93 28.30
N ASP A 30 20.20 -4.13 28.54
CA ASP A 30 19.52 -5.39 28.25
C ASP A 30 18.10 -5.47 28.84
N GLU A 31 17.86 -4.86 30.02
CA GLU A 31 16.55 -4.87 30.68
C GLU A 31 15.49 -4.03 29.95
N THR A 32 15.93 -3.08 29.12
CA THR A 32 15.05 -2.17 28.37
C THR A 32 14.82 -2.62 26.93
N ILE A 33 15.61 -3.58 26.45
CA ILE A 33 15.47 -4.14 25.11
C ILE A 33 14.17 -4.94 25.01
N LYS A 34 13.35 -4.59 24.03
CA LYS A 34 12.12 -5.30 23.67
C LYS A 34 12.26 -5.84 22.24
N PRO A 35 12.60 -7.13 22.07
CA PRO A 35 12.72 -7.73 20.74
C PRO A 35 11.38 -7.74 20.00
N LEU A 36 11.44 -7.47 18.69
CA LEU A 36 10.29 -7.52 17.78
C LEU A 36 10.48 -8.67 16.79
N VAL A 37 9.50 -9.56 16.70
CA VAL A 37 9.41 -10.53 15.61
C VAL A 37 8.48 -9.95 14.56
N ASP A 38 9.04 -9.62 13.39
CA ASP A 38 8.32 -9.08 12.25
C ASP A 38 8.14 -10.16 11.18
N GLY A 39 6.96 -10.22 10.58
CA GLY A 39 6.67 -11.14 9.49
C GLY A 39 5.62 -10.58 8.55
N GLY A 40 5.75 -10.92 7.27
CA GLY A 40 4.83 -10.50 6.21
C GLY A 40 4.68 -11.58 5.15
N THR A 41 3.59 -11.53 4.40
CA THR A 41 3.33 -12.45 3.29
C THR A 41 2.59 -11.74 2.15
N GLU A 42 2.95 -12.09 0.92
CA GLU A 42 2.28 -11.65 -0.30
C GLU A 42 2.14 -12.88 -1.23
N GLY A 43 0.92 -13.36 -1.44
CA GLY A 43 0.66 -14.56 -2.22
C GLY A 43 1.33 -15.81 -1.62
N PHE A 44 2.34 -16.35 -2.32
CA PHE A 44 3.12 -17.51 -1.87
C PHE A 44 4.50 -17.15 -1.31
N GLU A 45 4.82 -15.85 -1.27
CA GLU A 45 6.06 -15.34 -0.73
C GLU A 45 5.83 -14.78 0.68
N GLY A 46 6.88 -14.76 1.47
CA GLY A 46 6.84 -14.19 2.81
C GLY A 46 8.21 -14.13 3.45
N HIS A 47 8.29 -13.34 4.51
CA HIS A 47 9.51 -13.17 5.28
C HIS A 47 9.20 -13.20 6.78
N ALA A 48 10.22 -13.57 7.55
CA ALA A 48 10.22 -13.44 9.00
C ALA A 48 11.60 -12.93 9.44
N ARG A 49 11.64 -12.00 10.39
CA ARG A 49 12.87 -11.45 10.94
C ARG A 49 12.72 -11.10 12.41
N VAL A 50 13.85 -11.10 13.12
CA VAL A 50 13.93 -10.66 14.51
C VAL A 50 14.67 -9.32 14.54
N ILE A 51 14.03 -8.29 15.08
CA ILE A 51 14.58 -6.95 15.27
C ILE A 51 14.86 -6.77 16.76
N ILE A 52 16.12 -6.53 17.11
CA ILE A 52 16.58 -6.20 18.45
C ILE A 52 16.99 -4.72 18.42
N PRO A 53 16.20 -3.81 19.04
CA PRO A 53 16.51 -2.38 19.08
C PRO A 53 17.93 -2.11 19.60
N GLY A 54 18.68 -1.24 18.91
CA GLY A 54 20.07 -0.90 19.26
C GLY A 54 21.12 -1.97 18.90
N VAL A 55 20.72 -3.14 18.38
CA VAL A 55 21.64 -4.27 18.11
C VAL A 55 21.56 -4.75 16.67
N THR A 56 20.37 -5.03 16.13
CA THR A 56 20.17 -5.49 14.74
C THR A 56 19.52 -4.40 13.88
N PRO A 57 19.57 -4.49 12.54
CA PRO A 57 18.87 -3.55 11.67
C PRO A 57 17.38 -3.46 12.01
N CYS A 58 16.86 -2.23 12.11
CA CYS A 58 15.43 -2.00 12.33
C CYS A 58 14.65 -2.06 11.01
N PHE A 59 13.33 -1.85 11.08
CA PHE A 59 12.46 -1.78 9.90
C PHE A 59 12.96 -0.75 8.88
N GLU A 60 13.30 0.46 9.34
CA GLU A 60 13.78 1.55 8.49
C GLU A 60 15.08 1.20 7.75
N CYS A 61 16.02 0.51 8.41
CA CYS A 61 17.28 0.09 7.80
C CYS A 61 17.09 -0.86 6.60
N THR A 62 15.92 -1.50 6.52
CA THR A 62 15.62 -2.55 5.55
C THR A 62 14.39 -2.25 4.71
N ILE A 63 13.89 -1.01 4.73
CA ILE A 63 12.69 -0.61 3.96
C ILE A 63 12.85 -0.78 2.45
N TRP A 64 14.09 -0.67 1.95
CA TRP A 64 14.40 -0.85 0.53
C TRP A 64 14.21 -2.30 0.04
N LEU A 65 14.10 -3.28 0.95
CA LEU A 65 13.78 -4.66 0.59
C LEU A 65 12.31 -4.84 0.18
N PHE A 66 11.43 -3.93 0.56
CA PHE A 66 10.03 -3.96 0.16
C PHE A 66 9.88 -3.53 -1.30
N PRO A 67 9.03 -4.19 -2.09
CA PRO A 67 8.86 -3.86 -3.50
C PRO A 67 8.34 -2.41 -3.67
N PRO A 68 8.79 -1.69 -4.72
CA PRO A 68 8.34 -0.33 -4.96
C PRO A 68 6.85 -0.31 -5.31
N GLN A 69 6.19 0.79 -4.91
CA GLN A 69 4.78 1.01 -5.24
C GLN A 69 4.63 1.18 -6.75
N VAL A 70 3.72 0.41 -7.36
CA VAL A 70 3.29 0.67 -8.73
C VAL A 70 2.49 1.97 -8.73
N LYS A 71 3.03 3.01 -9.37
CA LYS A 71 2.35 4.29 -9.59
C LYS A 71 2.25 4.55 -11.07
N PHE A 72 1.03 4.79 -11.55
CA PHE A 72 0.81 5.14 -12.94
C PHE A 72 0.96 6.65 -13.16
N PRO A 73 1.65 7.09 -14.22
CA PRO A 73 1.69 8.51 -14.57
C PRO A 73 0.28 9.04 -14.88
N LEU A 74 -0.07 10.21 -14.34
CA LEU A 74 -1.38 10.84 -14.58
C LEU A 74 -1.70 11.02 -16.07
N CYS A 75 -0.71 11.39 -16.88
CA CYS A 75 -0.87 11.50 -18.33
C CYS A 75 -1.23 10.16 -19.00
N THR A 76 -0.73 9.04 -18.48
CA THR A 76 -1.08 7.70 -18.98
C THR A 76 -2.52 7.35 -18.60
N LEU A 77 -2.92 7.65 -17.37
CA LEU A 77 -4.30 7.42 -16.92
C LEU A 77 -5.29 8.27 -17.71
N ALA A 78 -4.99 9.55 -17.94
CA ALA A 78 -5.89 10.50 -18.59
C ALA A 78 -5.99 10.31 -20.12
N GLU A 79 -4.88 10.04 -20.80
CA GLU A 79 -4.84 10.10 -22.27
C GLU A 79 -4.57 8.75 -22.96
N THR A 80 -3.73 7.90 -22.37
CA THR A 80 -3.19 6.70 -23.06
C THR A 80 -3.23 5.43 -22.20
N PRO A 81 -4.42 4.99 -21.73
CA PRO A 81 -4.55 3.74 -21.00
C PRO A 81 -4.15 2.56 -21.90
N ARG A 82 -3.53 1.54 -21.29
CA ARG A 82 -2.94 0.38 -22.00
C ARG A 82 -3.31 -0.96 -21.37
N THR A 83 -3.74 -0.94 -20.11
CA THR A 83 -4.09 -2.12 -19.31
C THR A 83 -5.38 -1.85 -18.57
N ALA A 84 -6.04 -2.91 -18.10
CA ALA A 84 -7.26 -2.78 -17.32
C ALA A 84 -7.06 -1.95 -16.03
N ALA A 85 -5.90 -2.12 -15.38
CA ALA A 85 -5.49 -1.34 -14.22
C ALA A 85 -5.48 0.17 -14.49
N HIS A 86 -5.05 0.63 -15.68
CA HIS A 86 -5.08 2.06 -16.00
C HIS A 86 -6.52 2.61 -16.08
N CYS A 87 -7.48 1.81 -16.53
CA CYS A 87 -8.87 2.25 -16.61
C CYS A 87 -9.55 2.26 -15.24
N ILE A 88 -9.25 1.27 -14.39
CA ILE A 88 -9.73 1.21 -13.01
C ILE A 88 -9.18 2.39 -12.21
N GLU A 89 -7.87 2.65 -12.31
CA GLU A 89 -7.23 3.75 -11.60
C GLU A 89 -7.71 5.12 -12.09
N TYR A 90 -8.01 5.27 -13.39
CA TYR A 90 -8.65 6.47 -13.89
C TYR A 90 -10.05 6.68 -13.30
N ALA A 91 -10.86 5.62 -13.20
CA ALA A 91 -12.19 5.69 -12.60
C ALA A 91 -12.10 6.11 -11.13
N HIS A 92 -11.15 5.54 -10.39
CA HIS A 92 -10.94 5.76 -8.96
C HIS A 92 -10.32 7.11 -8.63
N LEU A 93 -9.19 7.49 -9.24
CA LEU A 93 -8.45 8.68 -8.85
C LEU A 93 -8.88 9.96 -9.56
N ILE A 94 -9.51 9.85 -10.74
CA ILE A 94 -9.85 11.02 -11.57
C ILE A 94 -11.37 11.17 -11.65
N LYS A 95 -12.08 10.15 -12.15
CA LYS A 95 -13.53 10.30 -12.39
C LYS A 95 -14.37 10.32 -11.13
N TRP A 96 -13.97 9.62 -10.08
CA TRP A 96 -14.73 9.62 -8.83
C TRP A 96 -14.92 11.03 -8.30
N ASP A 97 -13.82 11.77 -8.11
CA ASP A 97 -13.83 13.14 -7.56
C ASP A 97 -14.54 14.14 -8.50
N GLU A 98 -14.44 13.94 -9.82
CA GLU A 98 -15.16 14.75 -10.81
C GLU A 98 -16.69 14.63 -10.70
N VAL A 99 -17.20 13.44 -10.33
CA VAL A 99 -18.65 13.14 -10.33
C VAL A 99 -19.24 13.24 -8.91
N HIS A 100 -18.51 12.78 -7.91
CA HIS A 100 -18.91 12.72 -6.51
C HIS A 100 -18.13 13.75 -5.68
N SER A 101 -18.14 15.01 -6.15
CA SER A 101 -17.39 16.08 -5.51
C SER A 101 -17.77 16.23 -4.04
N GLY A 102 -16.81 16.01 -3.14
CA GLY A 102 -17.01 16.10 -1.69
C GLY A 102 -17.42 14.79 -0.99
N GLU A 103 -17.55 13.69 -1.72
CA GLU A 103 -17.77 12.35 -1.18
C GLU A 103 -16.49 11.51 -1.34
N THR A 104 -16.00 10.98 -0.22
CA THR A 104 -14.84 10.10 -0.22
C THR A 104 -15.22 8.72 -0.72
N PHE A 105 -14.44 8.17 -1.65
CA PHE A 105 -14.59 6.80 -2.09
C PHE A 105 -14.42 5.82 -0.92
N ASP A 106 -15.32 4.84 -0.85
CA ASP A 106 -15.30 3.78 0.15
C ASP A 106 -15.17 2.41 -0.56
N PRO A 107 -14.03 1.70 -0.43
CA PRO A 107 -13.84 0.40 -1.07
C PRO A 107 -14.70 -0.72 -0.47
N ASP A 108 -15.25 -0.52 0.73
CA ASP A 108 -16.13 -1.49 1.38
C ASP A 108 -17.61 -1.30 1.02
N ASP A 109 -17.96 -0.17 0.38
CA ASP A 109 -19.31 0.07 -0.16
C ASP A 109 -19.48 -0.62 -1.53
N PRO A 110 -20.42 -1.59 -1.65
CA PRO A 110 -20.66 -2.29 -2.91
C PRO A 110 -21.12 -1.38 -4.06
N GLU A 111 -21.83 -0.29 -3.78
CA GLU A 111 -22.31 0.64 -4.81
C GLU A 111 -21.16 1.49 -5.34
N HIS A 112 -20.25 1.94 -4.47
CA HIS A 112 -19.03 2.64 -4.88
C HIS A 112 -18.16 1.75 -5.78
N MET A 113 -17.90 0.51 -5.35
CA MET A 113 -17.13 -0.46 -6.12
C MET A 113 -17.76 -0.79 -7.47
N LYS A 114 -19.09 -0.93 -7.51
CA LYS A 114 -19.84 -1.17 -8.74
C LYS A 114 -19.80 0.03 -9.68
N TRP A 115 -19.82 1.25 -9.16
CA TRP A 115 -19.67 2.46 -9.96
C TRP A 115 -18.30 2.51 -10.63
N ILE A 116 -17.23 2.27 -9.87
CA ILE A 116 -15.86 2.20 -10.40
C ILE A 116 -15.75 1.16 -11.52
N TYR A 117 -16.27 -0.03 -11.29
CA TYR A 117 -16.29 -1.09 -12.31
C TYR A 117 -16.98 -0.63 -13.60
N ASN A 118 -18.19 -0.07 -13.49
CA ASN A 118 -18.96 0.38 -14.65
C ASN A 118 -18.22 1.48 -15.43
N GLU A 119 -17.60 2.43 -14.74
CA GLU A 119 -16.87 3.52 -15.38
C GLU A 119 -15.57 3.04 -16.03
N ALA A 120 -14.87 2.10 -15.38
CA ALA A 120 -13.68 1.46 -15.93
C ALA A 120 -14.00 0.66 -17.20
N VAL A 121 -15.14 -0.04 -17.26
CA VAL A 121 -15.61 -0.77 -18.45
C VAL A 121 -15.87 0.19 -19.62
N LYS A 122 -16.59 1.29 -19.40
CA LYS A 122 -16.83 2.29 -20.46
C LYS A 122 -15.52 2.82 -21.04
N ARG A 123 -14.53 3.10 -20.18
CA ARG A 123 -13.22 3.56 -20.60
C ARG A 123 -12.46 2.46 -21.36
N ALA A 124 -12.55 1.23 -20.91
CA ALA A 124 -11.94 0.10 -21.60
C ALA A 124 -12.45 -0.07 -23.03
N GLU A 125 -13.77 0.03 -23.20
CA GLU A 125 -14.43 -0.06 -24.51
C GLU A 125 -13.96 1.06 -25.44
N LEU A 126 -13.82 2.28 -24.93
CA LEU A 126 -13.33 3.44 -25.68
C LEU A 126 -11.92 3.22 -26.25
N PHE A 127 -11.05 2.54 -25.51
CA PHE A 127 -9.66 2.27 -25.89
C PHE A 127 -9.42 0.84 -26.43
N GLY A 128 -10.48 0.03 -26.56
CA GLY A 128 -10.38 -1.35 -27.04
C GLY A 128 -9.58 -2.29 -26.13
N ILE A 129 -9.61 -2.08 -24.81
CA ILE A 129 -8.83 -2.87 -23.83
C ILE A 129 -9.69 -4.03 -23.30
N PRO A 130 -9.30 -5.30 -23.53
CA PRO A 130 -10.06 -6.46 -23.04
C PRO A 130 -9.72 -6.80 -21.56
N GLY A 131 -10.49 -7.73 -20.98
CA GLY A 131 -10.12 -8.38 -19.71
C GLY A 131 -10.73 -7.80 -18.43
N PHE A 132 -11.85 -7.08 -18.53
CA PHE A 132 -12.52 -6.50 -17.37
C PHE A 132 -13.42 -7.52 -16.68
N THR A 133 -13.23 -7.67 -15.37
CA THR A 133 -14.12 -8.42 -14.49
C THR A 133 -14.28 -7.64 -13.20
N TYR A 134 -15.43 -7.78 -12.54
CA TYR A 134 -15.67 -7.13 -11.25
C TYR A 134 -14.61 -7.54 -10.21
N SER A 135 -14.22 -8.82 -10.20
CA SER A 135 -13.18 -9.33 -9.31
C SER A 135 -11.82 -8.66 -9.53
N LEU A 136 -11.45 -8.34 -10.78
CA LEU A 136 -10.24 -7.58 -11.06
C LEU A 136 -10.31 -6.17 -10.47
N THR A 137 -11.45 -5.50 -10.58
CA THR A 137 -11.67 -4.18 -9.96
C THR A 137 -11.58 -4.24 -8.45
N GLN A 138 -12.18 -5.27 -7.82
CA GLN A 138 -12.06 -5.46 -6.37
C GLN A 138 -10.62 -5.67 -5.92
N VAL A 139 -9.90 -6.61 -6.55
CA VAL A 139 -8.50 -6.88 -6.20
C VAL A 139 -7.63 -5.64 -6.44
N PHE A 140 -7.90 -4.85 -7.46
CA PHE A 140 -7.06 -3.70 -7.77
C PHE A 140 -7.31 -2.50 -6.83
N VAL A 141 -8.56 -2.28 -6.39
CA VAL A 141 -8.93 -1.12 -5.56
C VAL A 141 -8.69 -1.39 -4.07
N ILE A 142 -8.83 -2.64 -3.63
CA ILE A 142 -8.74 -3.01 -2.21
C ILE A 142 -7.27 -3.28 -1.77
N VAL A 143 -6.37 -3.57 -2.71
CA VAL A 143 -5.00 -4.07 -2.44
C VAL A 143 -3.93 -3.05 -2.87
#